data_AF-A0A933FN01-F1
#
_entry.id   AF-A0A933FN01-F1
#
_cell.length_a   1.000
_cell.length_b   1.000
_cell.length_c   1.000
_cell.angle_alpha   90.00
_cell.angle_beta   90.00
_cell.angle_gamma   90.00
#
_symmetry.space_group_name_H-M   'P 1'
#
loop_
_entity.id
_entity.type
_entity.pdbx_description
1 polymer ?
#
loop_
_entity_poly.entity_id
_entity_poly.type
_entity_poly.pdbx_seq_one_letter_code
_entity_poly.pdbx_strand_id
1 'polypeptide(L)'
;GREKARLQRAVLEAVPPGESLATAEETARRTLAEAESYLTAGNYAAARERLERILRDVDPNHPGAFYGLALLASLAQDREQAKQYFLRTLEQAREPHLLGWTHVYLGRIYDLEGHREQALAHYRAALALDTRLERVEQAARRGLERPFGQKEEPEAPTPRF
;
A
#
# COMPACT_ATOMS: atom_id res chain seq x y z
N GLY A 1 -5.21 -24.64 -53.35
CA GLY A 1 -6.26 -23.77 -52.81
C GLY A 1 -5.66 -22.79 -51.83
N ARG A 2 -6.12 -21.54 -51.82
CA ARG A 2 -5.66 -20.41 -50.98
C ARG A 2 -5.76 -20.67 -49.46
N GLU A 3 -6.14 -21.89 -49.09
CA GLU A 3 -6.37 -22.39 -47.74
C GLU A 3 -5.16 -23.12 -47.14
N LYS A 4 -4.16 -23.48 -47.95
CA LYS A 4 -2.88 -24.02 -47.43
C LYS A 4 -1.81 -22.96 -47.16
N ALA A 5 -2.08 -21.69 -47.49
CA ALA A 5 -1.17 -20.57 -47.31
C ALA A 5 -1.56 -19.59 -46.19
N ARG A 6 -2.65 -19.88 -45.45
CA ARG A 6 -3.06 -19.09 -44.28
C ARG A 6 -2.58 -19.67 -42.95
N LEU A 7 -2.04 -20.89 -42.95
CA LEU A 7 -1.54 -21.57 -41.74
C LEU A 7 -0.03 -21.35 -41.49
N GLN A 8 0.61 -20.39 -42.15
CA GLN A 8 2.04 -20.08 -41.96
C GLN A 8 2.35 -18.60 -41.75
N ARG A 9 1.34 -17.75 -41.47
CA ARG A 9 1.60 -16.32 -41.21
C ARG A 9 0.72 -15.75 -40.10
N ALA A 10 0.88 -16.31 -38.92
CA ALA A 10 1.03 -15.55 -37.70
C ALA A 10 1.92 -16.41 -36.83
N VAL A 11 3.22 -16.20 -36.92
CA VAL A 11 4.12 -16.52 -35.83
C VAL A 11 3.50 -15.79 -34.64
N LEU A 12 2.76 -16.53 -33.80
CA LEU A 12 2.63 -16.15 -32.41
C LEU A 12 4.07 -16.06 -31.96
N GLU A 13 4.61 -14.85 -31.95
CA GLU A 13 5.78 -14.51 -31.15
C GLU A 13 5.35 -14.82 -29.74
N ALA A 14 5.57 -16.06 -29.32
CA ALA A 14 5.50 -16.46 -27.94
C ALA A 14 6.61 -15.67 -27.27
N VAL A 15 6.27 -14.46 -26.82
CA VAL A 15 7.13 -13.66 -25.95
C VAL A 15 7.56 -14.62 -24.84
N PRO A 16 8.87 -14.88 -24.69
CA PRO A 16 9.33 -15.83 -23.70
C PRO A 16 8.78 -15.40 -22.34
N PRO A 17 8.33 -16.33 -21.48
CA PRO A 17 7.63 -16.00 -20.24
C PRO A 17 8.40 -14.98 -19.37
N GLY A 18 9.74 -14.97 -19.42
CA GLY A 18 10.57 -13.97 -18.74
C GLY A 18 10.51 -12.54 -19.32
N GLU A 19 10.30 -12.36 -20.62
CA GLU A 19 10.18 -11.05 -21.26
C GLU A 19 8.78 -10.46 -21.05
N SER A 20 7.74 -11.31 -21.03
CA SER A 20 6.38 -10.89 -20.65
C SER A 20 6.27 -10.51 -19.18
N LEU A 21 6.99 -11.20 -18.28
CA LEU A 21 7.02 -10.85 -16.85
C LEU A 21 7.83 -9.57 -16.59
N ALA A 22 9.01 -9.43 -17.19
CA ALA A 22 9.82 -8.22 -17.04
C ALA A 22 9.11 -6.97 -17.58
N THR A 23 8.36 -7.10 -18.67
CA THR A 23 7.53 -6.01 -19.22
C THR A 23 6.32 -5.70 -18.34
N ALA A 24 5.70 -6.71 -17.71
CA ALA A 24 4.62 -6.52 -16.76
C ALA A 24 5.10 -5.79 -15.49
N GLU A 25 6.21 -6.22 -14.90
CA GLU A 25 6.83 -5.56 -13.72
C GLU A 25 7.21 -4.11 -14.02
N GLU A 26 7.84 -3.84 -15.17
CA GLU A 26 8.18 -2.48 -15.59
C GLU A 26 6.92 -1.62 -15.83
N THR A 27 5.87 -2.21 -16.41
CA THR A 27 4.59 -1.54 -16.62
C THR A 27 3.94 -1.20 -15.28
N ALA A 28 3.92 -2.14 -14.32
CA ALA A 28 3.41 -1.91 -12.97
C ALA A 28 4.19 -0.79 -12.28
N ARG A 29 5.53 -0.84 -12.34
CA ARG A 29 6.42 0.16 -11.73
C ARG A 29 6.17 1.56 -12.26
N ARG A 30 6.05 1.72 -13.59
CA ARG A 30 5.74 3.02 -14.22
C ARG A 30 4.35 3.51 -13.85
N THR A 31 3.35 2.63 -13.95
CA THR A 31 1.95 2.96 -13.63
C THR A 31 1.81 3.35 -12.16
N LEU A 32 2.55 2.70 -11.26
CA LEU A 32 2.58 3.02 -9.84
C LEU A 32 3.20 4.39 -9.60
N ALA A 33 4.32 4.71 -10.25
CA ALA A 33 4.94 6.03 -10.17
C ALA A 33 4.01 7.16 -10.64
N GLU A 34 3.21 6.93 -11.70
CA GLU A 34 2.15 7.86 -12.11
C GLU A 34 1.10 8.05 -11.01
N ALA A 35 0.63 6.95 -10.41
CA ALA A 35 -0.34 7.00 -9.32
C ALA A 35 0.18 7.78 -8.10
N GLU A 36 1.44 7.57 -7.71
CA GLU A 36 2.11 8.30 -6.63
C GLU A 36 2.25 9.79 -6.93
N SER A 37 2.55 10.14 -8.18
CA SER A 37 2.56 11.54 -8.64
C SER A 37 1.16 12.16 -8.53
N TYR A 38 0.11 11.44 -8.93
CA TYR A 38 -1.26 11.93 -8.79
C TYR A 38 -1.71 12.06 -7.33
N LEU A 39 -1.32 11.13 -6.45
CA LEU A 39 -1.54 11.22 -5.01
C LEU A 39 -0.91 12.48 -4.43
N THR A 40 0.35 12.75 -4.80
CA THR A 40 1.09 13.94 -4.34
C THR A 40 0.46 15.24 -4.84
N ALA A 41 -0.09 15.21 -6.05
CA ALA A 41 -0.81 16.34 -6.64
C ALA A 41 -2.25 16.51 -6.13
N GLY A 42 -2.74 15.61 -5.26
CA GLY A 42 -4.13 15.62 -4.78
C GLY A 42 -5.17 15.16 -5.82
N ASN A 43 -4.74 14.65 -6.97
CA ASN A 43 -5.63 14.11 -7.99
C ASN A 43 -5.98 12.65 -7.69
N TYR A 44 -6.82 12.47 -6.68
CA TYR A 44 -7.19 11.14 -6.16
C TYR A 44 -7.95 10.27 -7.17
N ALA A 45 -8.72 10.87 -8.08
CA ALA A 45 -9.43 10.14 -9.11
C ALA A 45 -8.47 9.52 -10.13
N ALA A 46 -7.49 10.29 -10.61
CA ALA A 46 -6.48 9.78 -11.53
C ALA A 46 -5.57 8.74 -10.85
N ALA A 47 -5.18 8.97 -9.59
CA ALA A 47 -4.42 7.99 -8.81
C ALA A 47 -5.18 6.65 -8.71
N ARG A 48 -6.47 6.69 -8.36
CA ARG A 48 -7.32 5.50 -8.26
C ARG A 48 -7.36 4.71 -9.57
N GLU A 49 -7.61 5.39 -10.69
CA GLU A 49 -7.68 4.74 -12.00
C GLU A 49 -6.38 4.00 -12.34
N ARG A 50 -5.22 4.63 -12.09
CA ARG A 50 -3.91 4.00 -12.32
C ARG A 50 -3.70 2.77 -11.44
N LEU A 51 -4.06 2.83 -10.17
CA LEU A 51 -3.92 1.70 -9.26
C LEU A 51 -4.86 0.54 -9.64
N GLU A 52 -6.11 0.84 -9.97
CA GLU A 52 -7.09 -0.15 -10.43
C GLU A 52 -6.68 -0.78 -11.77
N ARG A 53 -6.03 -0.01 -12.64
CA ARG A 53 -5.46 -0.52 -13.88
C ARG A 53 -4.37 -1.56 -13.64
N ILE A 54 -3.47 -1.34 -12.67
CA ILE A 54 -2.45 -2.34 -12.30
C ILE A 54 -3.14 -3.66 -11.92
N LEU A 55 -4.14 -3.58 -11.06
CA LEU A 55 -4.86 -4.76 -10.56
C LEU A 55 -5.67 -5.51 -11.64
N ARG A 56 -6.13 -4.79 -12.66
CA ARG A 56 -6.94 -5.39 -13.72
C ARG A 56 -6.09 -5.96 -14.85
N ASP A 57 -5.08 -5.21 -15.27
CA ASP A 57 -4.40 -5.43 -16.56
C ASP A 57 -2.97 -5.96 -16.40
N VAL A 58 -2.37 -5.90 -15.21
CA VAL A 58 -0.96 -6.24 -14.98
C VAL A 58 -0.79 -7.34 -13.94
N ASP A 59 -1.17 -7.08 -12.69
CA ASP A 59 -1.09 -8.03 -11.58
C ASP A 59 -2.26 -7.83 -10.59
N PRO A 60 -3.23 -8.77 -10.56
CA PRO A 60 -4.38 -8.73 -9.65
C PRO A 60 -4.06 -8.81 -8.15
N ASN A 61 -2.81 -9.09 -7.78
CA ASN A 61 -2.34 -9.18 -6.41
C ASN A 61 -1.19 -8.19 -6.12
N HIS A 62 -1.05 -7.13 -6.92
CA HIS A 62 0.07 -6.20 -6.78
C HIS A 62 0.06 -5.45 -5.43
N PRO A 63 1.04 -5.67 -4.53
CA PRO A 63 1.02 -5.11 -3.17
C PRO A 63 1.05 -3.58 -3.16
N GLY A 64 1.86 -2.96 -4.02
CA GLY A 64 1.92 -1.50 -4.13
C GLY A 64 0.60 -0.87 -4.58
N ALA A 65 -0.20 -1.59 -5.38
CA ALA A 65 -1.48 -1.08 -5.85
C ALA A 65 -2.53 -1.10 -4.73
N PHE A 66 -2.57 -2.18 -3.93
CA PHE A 66 -3.39 -2.20 -2.72
C PHE A 66 -2.98 -1.12 -1.75
N TYR A 67 -1.69 -0.93 -1.51
CA TYR A 67 -1.21 0.10 -0.61
C TYR A 67 -1.69 1.49 -1.03
N GLY A 68 -1.56 1.83 -2.33
CA GLY A 68 -2.06 3.09 -2.87
C GLY A 68 -3.57 3.26 -2.69
N LEU A 69 -4.36 2.21 -2.94
CA LEU A 69 -5.81 2.25 -2.73
C LEU A 69 -6.18 2.38 -1.25
N ALA A 70 -5.41 1.77 -0.36
CA ALA A 70 -5.57 1.90 1.08
C ALA A 70 -5.32 3.34 1.56
N LEU A 71 -4.32 4.02 1.00
CA LEU A 71 -4.06 5.44 1.26
C LEU A 71 -5.24 6.31 0.78
N LEU A 72 -5.76 6.07 -0.42
CA LEU A 72 -6.93 6.78 -0.94
C LEU A 72 -8.18 6.59 -0.07
N ALA A 73 -8.46 5.35 0.34
CA ALA A 73 -9.56 5.05 1.25
C ALA A 73 -9.36 5.75 2.61
N SER A 74 -8.13 5.76 3.14
CA SER A 74 -7.79 6.48 4.38
C SER A 74 -8.03 7.99 4.26
N LEU A 75 -7.66 8.59 3.13
CA LEU A 75 -7.93 10.02 2.84
C LEU A 75 -9.44 10.30 2.76
N ALA A 76 -10.22 9.37 2.21
CA ALA A 76 -11.68 9.42 2.18
C ALA A 76 -12.34 9.11 3.55
N GLN A 77 -11.54 8.83 4.59
CA GLN A 77 -12.00 8.40 5.92
C GLN A 77 -12.78 7.07 5.91
N ASP A 78 -12.67 6.29 4.84
CA ASP A 78 -13.22 4.94 4.74
C ASP A 78 -12.25 3.94 5.36
N ARG A 79 -12.32 3.83 6.69
CA ARG A 79 -11.41 3.00 7.50
C ARG A 79 -11.54 1.52 7.20
N GLU A 80 -12.75 1.04 6.93
CA GLU A 80 -13.01 -0.36 6.62
C GLU A 80 -12.36 -0.76 5.30
N GLN A 81 -12.58 0.01 4.24
CA GLN A 81 -11.94 -0.28 2.95
C GLN A 81 -10.42 -0.11 3.01
N ALA A 82 -9.93 0.91 3.71
CA ALA A 82 -8.50 1.11 3.91
C ALA A 82 -7.85 -0.11 4.59
N LYS A 83 -8.45 -0.61 5.68
CA LYS A 83 -7.99 -1.78 6.41
C LYS A 83 -7.93 -3.02 5.51
N GLN A 84 -8.97 -3.27 4.71
CA GLN A 84 -9.00 -4.39 3.77
C GLN A 84 -7.84 -4.34 2.77
N TYR A 85 -7.58 -3.18 2.16
CA TYR A 85 -6.47 -3.04 1.22
C TYR A 85 -5.10 -3.13 1.89
N PHE A 86 -4.93 -2.59 3.10
CA PHE A 86 -3.69 -2.77 3.84
C PHE A 86 -3.44 -4.23 4.21
N LEU A 87 -4.47 -4.99 4.59
CA LEU A 87 -4.33 -6.43 4.84
C LEU A 87 -3.91 -7.19 3.57
N ARG A 88 -4.52 -6.88 2.42
CA ARG A 88 -4.07 -7.44 1.12
C ARG A 88 -2.64 -7.05 0.77
N THR A 89 -2.23 -5.82 1.10
CA THR A 89 -0.82 -5.41 0.94
C THR A 89 0.09 -6.30 1.77
N LEU A 90 -0.27 -6.54 3.04
CA LEU A 90 0.50 -7.35 3.98
C LEU A 90 0.61 -8.82 3.55
N GLU A 91 -0.42 -9.37 2.92
CA GLU A 91 -0.42 -10.74 2.40
C GLU A 91 0.56 -10.94 1.23
N GLN A 92 0.70 -9.92 0.38
CA GLN A 92 1.43 -10.04 -0.90
C GLN A 92 2.85 -9.43 -0.84
N ALA A 93 3.05 -8.38 -0.06
CA ALA A 93 4.30 -7.64 -0.02
C ALA A 93 5.47 -8.45 0.58
N ARG A 94 6.67 -8.21 0.07
CA ARG A 94 7.93 -8.77 0.60
C ARG A 94 8.91 -7.69 1.02
N GLU A 95 8.69 -6.47 0.55
CA GLU A 95 9.55 -5.33 0.71
C GLU A 95 9.42 -4.76 2.13
N PRO A 96 10.50 -4.72 2.93
CA PRO A 96 10.42 -4.30 4.34
C PRO A 96 9.84 -2.90 4.52
N HIS A 97 10.14 -1.96 3.64
CA HIS A 97 9.63 -0.60 3.72
C HIS A 97 8.10 -0.52 3.53
N LEU A 98 7.56 -1.30 2.61
CA LEU A 98 6.12 -1.33 2.31
C LEU A 98 5.37 -2.02 3.45
N LEU A 99 5.91 -3.14 3.95
CA LEU A 99 5.42 -3.85 5.13
C LEU A 99 5.40 -2.94 6.37
N GLY A 100 6.48 -2.20 6.62
CA GLY A 100 6.61 -1.31 7.77
C GLY A 100 5.54 -0.22 7.78
N TRP A 101 5.34 0.48 6.66
CA TRP A 101 4.26 1.47 6.56
C TRP A 101 2.88 0.84 6.67
N THR A 102 2.66 -0.31 6.04
CA THR A 102 1.39 -1.05 6.12
C THR A 102 1.02 -1.37 7.57
N HIS A 103 1.99 -1.87 8.35
CA HIS A 103 1.81 -2.08 9.78
C HIS A 103 1.52 -0.78 10.54
N VAL A 104 2.24 0.32 10.27
CA VAL A 104 1.95 1.61 10.91
C VAL A 104 0.52 2.08 10.63
N TYR A 105 0.05 2.00 9.38
CA TYR A 105 -1.30 2.44 9.03
C TYR A 105 -2.40 1.54 9.60
N LEU A 106 -2.20 0.22 9.60
CA LEU A 106 -3.11 -0.70 10.30
C LEU A 106 -3.17 -0.38 11.79
N GLY A 107 -2.04 -0.10 12.41
CA GLY A 107 -1.98 0.33 13.81
C GLY A 107 -2.83 1.58 14.07
N ARG A 108 -2.72 2.59 13.20
CA ARG A 108 -3.51 3.82 13.30
C ARG A 108 -5.00 3.57 13.13
N ILE A 109 -5.40 2.70 12.19
CA ILE A 109 -6.80 2.36 11.98
C ILE A 109 -7.36 1.66 13.22
N TYR A 110 -6.64 0.68 13.78
CA TYR A 110 -7.06 0.00 15.00
C TYR A 110 -7.15 0.95 16.21
N ASP A 111 -6.22 1.90 16.35
CA ASP A 111 -6.34 2.93 17.40
C ASP A 111 -7.61 3.77 17.23
N LEU A 112 -7.93 4.20 16.01
CA LEU A 112 -9.15 4.97 15.70
C LEU A 112 -10.44 4.17 15.93
N GLU A 113 -10.36 2.85 15.81
CA GLU A 113 -11.45 1.91 16.11
C GLU A 113 -11.54 1.55 17.61
N GLY A 114 -10.61 2.03 18.44
CA GLY A 114 -10.54 1.73 19.87
C GLY A 114 -9.90 0.36 20.19
N HIS A 115 -9.36 -0.32 19.18
CA HIS A 115 -8.72 -1.63 19.29
C HIS A 115 -7.23 -1.50 19.64
N ARG A 116 -6.93 -0.92 20.80
CA ARG A 116 -5.56 -0.54 21.20
C ARG A 116 -4.56 -1.69 21.18
N GLU A 117 -4.93 -2.87 21.68
CA GLU A 117 -4.03 -4.03 21.71
C GLU A 117 -3.60 -4.47 20.30
N GLN A 118 -4.54 -4.48 19.35
CA GLN A 118 -4.25 -4.77 17.95
C GLN A 118 -3.36 -3.69 17.34
N ALA A 119 -3.63 -2.41 17.65
CA ALA A 119 -2.80 -1.31 17.20
C ALA A 119 -1.34 -1.45 17.66
N LEU A 120 -1.14 -1.73 18.96
CA LEU A 120 0.18 -1.96 19.54
C LEU A 120 0.90 -3.14 18.88
N ALA A 121 0.21 -4.24 18.60
CA ALA A 121 0.79 -5.37 17.88
C ALA A 121 1.33 -4.97 16.50
N HIS A 122 0.56 -4.17 15.75
CA HIS A 122 1.00 -3.66 14.45
C HIS A 122 2.20 -2.71 14.56
N TYR A 123 2.23 -1.78 15.52
CA TYR A 123 3.40 -0.91 15.69
C TYR A 123 4.67 -1.69 16.08
N ARG A 124 4.55 -2.72 16.93
CA ARG A 124 5.69 -3.61 17.25
C ARG A 124 6.18 -4.35 16.02
N ALA A 125 5.27 -4.87 15.19
CA ALA A 125 5.61 -5.53 13.94
C ALA A 125 6.36 -4.59 12.98
N ALA A 126 5.97 -3.32 12.89
CA ALA A 126 6.69 -2.33 12.08
C ALA A 126 8.14 -2.12 12.56
N LEU A 127 8.38 -2.10 13.88
CA LEU A 127 9.73 -1.95 14.47
C LEU A 127 10.60 -3.21 14.36
N ALA A 128 9.99 -4.38 14.16
CA ALA A 128 10.72 -5.62 13.97
C ALA A 128 11.30 -5.76 12.56
N LEU A 129 10.90 -4.91 11.62
CA LEU A 129 11.36 -4.91 10.23
C LEU A 129 12.61 -4.04 10.05
N ASP A 130 13.62 -4.55 9.37
CA ASP A 130 14.75 -3.73 8.87
C ASP A 130 14.30 -2.91 7.65
N THR A 131 13.51 -1.87 7.89
CA THR A 131 13.01 -0.99 6.83
C THR A 131 14.08 0.00 6.33
N ARG A 132 15.10 0.27 7.15
CA ARG A 132 16.07 1.37 6.99
C ARG A 132 15.45 2.75 6.84
N LEU A 133 14.19 2.90 7.24
CA LEU A 133 13.43 4.14 7.16
C LEU A 133 13.16 4.66 8.56
N GLU A 134 13.94 5.65 8.99
CA GLU A 134 13.80 6.28 10.31
C GLU A 134 12.36 6.79 10.56
N ARG A 135 11.70 7.31 9.51
CA ARG A 135 10.31 7.75 9.56
C ARG A 135 9.31 6.65 9.95
N VAL A 136 9.54 5.40 9.55
CA VAL A 136 8.69 4.26 9.96
C VAL A 136 8.89 3.97 11.43
N GLU A 137 10.15 3.94 11.87
CA GLU A 137 10.50 3.70 13.28
C GLU A 137 9.92 4.77 14.20
N GLN A 138 10.10 6.05 13.85
CA GLN A 138 9.54 7.17 14.61
C GLN A 138 8.01 7.07 14.69
N ALA A 139 7.34 6.78 13.57
CA ALA A 139 5.89 6.66 13.54
C ALA A 139 5.38 5.50 14.41
N ALA A 140 6.05 4.35 14.36
CA ALA A 140 5.71 3.19 15.16
C ALA A 140 5.97 3.42 16.66
N ARG A 141 7.12 4.02 17.03
CA ARG A 141 7.41 4.40 18.43
C ARG A 141 6.37 5.36 18.99
N ARG A 142 6.00 6.39 18.22
CA ARG A 142 4.93 7.32 18.61
C ARG A 142 3.60 6.59 18.82
N GLY A 143 3.26 5.66 17.94
CA GLY A 143 2.06 4.83 18.06
C GLY A 143 2.07 3.91 19.28
N LEU A 144 3.24 3.42 19.70
CA LEU A 144 3.40 2.65 20.94
C LEU A 144 3.19 3.50 22.18
N GLU A 145 3.74 4.71 22.20
CA GLU A 145 3.63 5.64 23.33
C GLU A 145 2.19 6.15 23.50
N ARG A 146 1.53 6.52 22.40
CA ARG A 146 0.19 7.10 22.42
C ARG A 146 -0.70 6.59 21.29
N PRO A 147 -2.00 6.37 21.56
CA PRO A 147 -2.96 6.01 20.53
C PRO A 147 -3.07 7.12 19.50
N PHE A 148 -3.12 6.72 18.23
CA PHE A 148 -3.34 7.65 17.13
C PHE A 148 -4.77 8.24 17.18
N GLY A 149 -4.91 9.53 16.90
CA GLY A 149 -6.21 10.20 16.79
C GLY A 149 -6.81 10.72 18.11
N GLN A 150 -6.19 10.47 19.26
CA GLN A 150 -6.57 11.16 20.49
C GLN A 150 -6.05 12.60 20.47
N LYS A 151 -6.94 13.57 20.72
CA LYS A 151 -6.55 14.97 20.97
C LYS A 151 -5.70 14.99 22.22
N GLU A 152 -4.62 15.77 22.20
CA GLU A 152 -3.81 16.02 23.39
C GLU A 152 -4.74 16.58 24.48
N GLU A 153 -4.98 15.81 25.54
CA GLU A 153 -5.49 16.41 26.77
C GLU A 153 -4.39 17.36 27.26
N PRO A 154 -4.70 18.65 27.48
CA PRO A 154 -3.71 19.57 28.01
C PRO A 154 -3.23 19.00 29.34
N GLU A 155 -1.91 18.84 29.47
CA GLU A 155 -1.24 18.40 30.69
C GLU A 155 -1.78 19.25 31.85
N ALA A 156 -2.48 18.61 32.79
CA ALA A 156 -3.06 19.33 33.93
C ALA A 156 -1.92 20.08 34.64
N PRO A 157 -2.08 21.38 34.95
CA PRO A 157 -1.00 22.16 35.54
C PRO A 157 -0.54 21.48 36.83
N THR A 158 0.74 21.10 36.90
CA THR A 158 1.35 20.60 38.14
C THR A 158 1.11 21.61 39.25
N PRO A 159 0.42 21.24 40.35
CA PRO A 159 0.25 22.16 41.47
C PRO A 159 1.63 22.46 42.06
N ARG A 160 2.02 23.74 42.04
CA ARG A 160 3.10 24.24 42.88
C ARG A 160 2.55 24.33 44.29
N PHE A 161 3.07 23.51 45.21
CA PHE A 161 2.91 23.69 46.65
C PHE A 161 3.97 24.66 47.17
#